data_AF-A0A832S514-F1
#
_entry.id   AF-A0A832S514-F1
#
_cell.length_a   1.000
_cell.length_b   1.000
_cell.length_c   1.000
_cell.angle_alpha   90.00
_cell.angle_beta   90.00
_cell.angle_gamma   90.00
#
_symmetry.space_group_name_H-M   'P 1'
#
loop_
_entity.id
_entity.type
_entity.pdbx_description
1 polymer ?
#
loop_
_entity_poly.entity_id
_entity_poly.type
_entity_poly.pdbx_seq_one_letter_code
_entity_poly.pdbx_strand_id
1 'polypeptide(L)'
;LYNPKSRKRKSNFARAIEIIRKYKADSVPVGLVKNAMRGEDEAQIVTTLGEVMNYEDWVDMSTAILIGNGESRIWKSPKKDIIITPRGYHKKYDY
;
A
#
# COMPACT_ATOMS: atom_id res chain seq x y z
N LEU A 1 0.77 2.08 7.34
CA LEU A 1 0.16 1.35 8.48
C LEU A 1 1.19 0.40 9.03
N TYR A 2 1.46 0.48 10.34
CA TYR A 2 2.36 -0.43 11.04
C TYR A 2 1.54 -1.38 11.93
N ASN A 3 2.04 -2.59 12.17
CA ASN A 3 1.37 -3.64 12.94
C ASN A 3 -0.10 -3.88 12.50
N PRO A 4 -0.36 -4.05 11.19
CA PRO A 4 -1.72 -4.04 10.64
C PRO A 4 -2.59 -5.21 11.13
N LYS A 5 -2.00 -6.39 11.36
CA LYS A 5 -2.72 -7.61 11.76
C LYS A 5 -1.88 -8.43 12.73
N SER A 6 -2.53 -9.00 13.75
CA SER A 6 -1.89 -9.90 14.72
C SER A 6 -2.89 -10.95 15.20
N ARG A 7 -2.42 -11.97 15.92
CA ARG A 7 -3.28 -13.04 16.46
C ARG A 7 -4.45 -12.52 17.29
N LYS A 8 -4.23 -11.48 18.12
CA LYS A 8 -5.25 -10.85 18.97
C LYS A 8 -6.04 -9.74 18.26
N ARG A 9 -5.46 -9.09 17.25
CA ARG A 9 -6.05 -7.95 16.52
C ARG A 9 -6.17 -8.30 15.05
N LYS A 10 -7.14 -9.17 14.73
CA LYS A 10 -7.34 -9.69 13.38
C LYS A 10 -8.04 -8.69 12.45
N SER A 11 -8.93 -7.87 12.99
CA SER A 11 -9.79 -6.95 12.21
C SER A 11 -9.20 -5.56 11.94
N ASN A 12 -8.07 -5.21 12.56
CA ASN A 12 -7.49 -3.86 12.46
C ASN A 12 -7.16 -3.47 11.01
N PHE A 13 -6.60 -4.39 10.24
CA PHE A 13 -6.26 -4.15 8.84
C PHE A 13 -7.52 -3.85 8.02
N ALA A 14 -8.49 -4.75 8.02
CA ALA A 14 -9.76 -4.57 7.32
C ALA A 14 -10.46 -3.27 7.71
N ARG A 15 -10.53 -2.97 9.02
CA ARG A 15 -11.16 -1.74 9.52
C ARG A 15 -10.42 -0.48 9.07
N ALA A 16 -9.09 -0.51 9.03
CA ALA A 16 -8.31 0.62 8.53
C ALA A 16 -8.57 0.86 7.04
N ILE A 17 -8.59 -0.20 6.22
CA ILE A 17 -8.91 -0.09 4.79
C ILE A 17 -10.31 0.47 4.56
N GLU A 18 -11.31 -0.04 5.30
CA GLU A 18 -12.69 0.46 5.23
C GLU A 18 -12.79 1.97 5.53
N ILE A 19 -12.11 2.44 6.58
CA ILE A 19 -12.08 3.86 6.93
C ILE A 19 -11.40 4.69 5.84
N ILE A 20 -10.28 4.21 5.31
CA ILE A 20 -9.47 4.95 4.32
C ILE A 20 -10.21 5.07 2.98
N ARG A 21 -10.94 4.02 2.56
CA ARG A 21 -11.75 4.01 1.34
C ARG A 21 -12.87 5.07 1.32
N LYS A 22 -13.26 5.60 2.48
CA LYS A 22 -14.19 6.74 2.56
C LYS A 22 -13.59 8.04 2.01
N TYR A 23 -12.27 8.14 1.90
CA TYR A 23 -11.55 9.37 1.56
C TYR A 23 -10.61 9.23 0.37
N LYS A 24 -10.35 8.01 -0.10
CA LYS A 24 -9.42 7.72 -1.18
C LYS A 24 -10.08 6.84 -2.23
N ALA A 25 -9.79 7.13 -3.49
CA ALA A 25 -10.27 6.31 -4.60
C ALA A 25 -9.66 4.90 -4.54
N ASP A 26 -10.42 3.90 -5.00
CA ASP A 26 -9.97 2.51 -5.05
C ASP A 26 -8.75 2.31 -5.96
N SER A 27 -8.54 3.21 -6.92
CA SER A 27 -7.36 3.21 -7.80
C SER A 27 -6.07 3.64 -7.10
N VAL A 28 -6.12 4.17 -5.87
CA VAL A 28 -4.92 4.61 -5.15
C VAL A 28 -3.98 3.42 -4.95
N PRO A 29 -2.69 3.53 -5.34
CA PRO A 29 -1.73 2.45 -5.17
C PRO A 29 -1.49 2.11 -3.70
N VAL A 30 -1.38 0.82 -3.41
CA VAL A 30 -1.03 0.27 -2.09
C VAL A 30 0.14 -0.68 -2.23
N GLY A 31 1.18 -0.48 -1.42
CA GLY A 31 2.30 -1.39 -1.28
C GLY A 31 2.21 -2.16 0.03
N LEU A 32 2.34 -3.48 -0.02
CA LEU A 32 2.48 -4.33 1.15
C LEU A 32 3.92 -4.84 1.16
N VAL A 33 4.66 -4.57 2.23
CA VAL A 33 6.06 -4.97 2.36
C VAL A 33 6.19 -5.83 3.61
N LYS A 34 6.59 -7.08 3.45
CA LYS A 34 6.77 -8.04 4.53
C LYS A 34 8.25 -8.32 4.70
N ASN A 35 8.68 -8.40 5.96
CA ASN A 35 10.06 -8.74 6.34
C ASN A 35 11.12 -7.85 5.63
N ALA A 36 10.82 -6.56 5.47
CA ALA A 36 11.75 -5.63 4.84
C ALA A 36 13.15 -5.70 5.45
N MET A 37 14.16 -5.76 4.60
CA MET A 37 15.58 -5.89 4.93
C MET A 37 15.97 -7.16 5.70
N ARG A 38 15.18 -8.24 5.58
CA ARG A 38 15.47 -9.55 6.20
C ARG A 38 15.95 -10.61 5.20
N GLY A 39 16.59 -10.19 4.11
CA GLY A 39 17.17 -11.10 3.13
C GLY A 39 16.12 -11.83 2.30
N GLU A 40 16.25 -13.17 2.20
CA GLU A 40 15.41 -14.02 1.33
C GLU A 40 13.93 -14.05 1.74
N ASP A 41 13.63 -13.73 3.00
CA ASP A 41 12.25 -13.66 3.51
C ASP A 41 11.53 -12.35 3.14
N GLU A 42 12.25 -11.37 2.56
CA GLU A 42 11.65 -10.12 2.10
C GLU A 42 10.71 -10.37 0.91
N ALA A 43 9.48 -9.89 1.04
CA ALA A 43 8.50 -9.96 -0.03
C ALA A 43 7.68 -8.68 -0.12
N GLN A 44 7.29 -8.32 -1.34
CA GLN A 44 6.51 -7.11 -1.61
C GLN A 44 5.39 -7.38 -2.62
N ILE A 45 4.24 -6.77 -2.37
CA ILE A 45 3.08 -6.77 -3.26
C ILE A 45 2.74 -5.31 -3.58
N VAL A 46 2.55 -5.02 -4.87
CA VAL A 46 2.00 -3.75 -5.34
C VAL A 46 0.60 -4.02 -5.86
N THR A 47 -0.38 -3.30 -5.32
CA THR A 47 -1.80 -3.44 -5.65
C THR A 47 -2.47 -2.07 -5.52
N THR A 48 -3.79 -2.05 -5.50
CA THR A 48 -4.62 -0.86 -5.35
C THR A 48 -5.45 -0.94 -4.08
N LEU A 49 -6.00 0.19 -3.63
CA LEU A 49 -6.85 0.25 -2.44
C LEU A 49 -8.13 -0.59 -2.60
N GLY A 50 -8.64 -0.73 -3.84
CA GLY A 50 -9.79 -1.59 -4.15
C GLY A 50 -9.49 -3.08 -4.07
N GLU A 51 -8.25 -3.49 -4.34
CA GLU A 51 -7.84 -4.90 -4.41
C GLU A 51 -7.05 -5.37 -3.19
N VAL A 52 -6.64 -4.46 -2.31
CA VAL A 52 -5.76 -4.75 -1.15
C VAL A 52 -6.31 -5.85 -0.24
N MET A 53 -7.64 -5.98 -0.13
CA MET A 53 -8.28 -6.99 0.72
C MET A 53 -8.11 -8.42 0.20
N ASN A 54 -7.75 -8.60 -1.08
CA ASN A 54 -7.38 -9.91 -1.62
C ASN A 54 -6.13 -10.50 -0.95
N TYR A 55 -5.36 -9.67 -0.23
CA TYR A 55 -4.12 -10.05 0.44
C TYR A 55 -4.25 -10.04 1.97
N GLU A 56 -5.47 -9.99 2.52
CA GLU A 56 -5.68 -9.90 3.97
C GLU A 56 -4.97 -11.02 4.76
N ASP A 57 -4.95 -12.25 4.24
CA ASP A 57 -4.30 -13.38 4.91
C ASP A 57 -2.78 -13.40 4.74
N TRP A 58 -2.26 -12.66 3.76
CA TRP A 58 -0.84 -12.45 3.61
C TRP A 58 -0.29 -11.43 4.61
N VAL A 59 -1.15 -10.55 5.16
CA VAL A 59 -0.77 -9.49 6.10
C VAL A 59 -0.67 -10.01 7.54
N ASP A 60 0.44 -9.70 8.19
CA ASP A 60 0.71 -10.05 9.59
C ASP A 60 1.51 -8.95 10.32
N MET A 61 2.14 -9.30 11.45
CA MET A 61 2.89 -8.37 12.29
C MET A 61 4.21 -7.90 11.67
N SER A 62 4.78 -8.63 10.71
CA SER A 62 6.02 -8.21 10.03
C SER A 62 5.74 -7.49 8.71
N THR A 63 4.49 -7.09 8.49
CA THR A 63 4.04 -6.40 7.28
C THR A 63 3.83 -4.90 7.52
N ALA A 64 4.44 -4.07 6.68
CA ALA A 64 4.16 -2.63 6.59
C ALA A 64 3.30 -2.34 5.35
N ILE A 65 2.27 -1.51 5.52
CA ILE A 65 1.36 -1.12 4.43
C ILE A 65 1.60 0.35 4.07
N LEU A 66 1.97 0.61 2.82
CA LEU A 66 2.13 1.95 2.24
C LEU A 66 0.90 2.26 1.40
N ILE A 67 0.18 3.34 1.72
CA ILE A 67 -0.99 3.79 0.95
C ILE A 67 -0.64 5.11 0.31
N GLY A 68 -0.71 5.16 -1.02
CA GLY A 68 -0.42 6.36 -1.80
C GLY A 68 -1.35 7.53 -1.51
N ASN A 69 -1.06 8.66 -2.13
CA ASN A 69 -1.97 9.79 -2.23
C ASN A 69 -2.66 9.81 -3.61
N GLY A 70 -3.47 10.85 -3.88
CA GLY A 70 -4.20 10.96 -5.15
C GLY A 70 -3.32 11.17 -6.38
N GLU A 71 -2.03 11.50 -6.21
CA GLU A 71 -1.06 11.67 -7.29
C GLU A 71 -0.15 10.44 -7.46
N SER A 72 -0.19 9.51 -6.51
CA SER A 72 0.56 8.26 -6.58
C SER A 72 0.05 7.39 -7.73
N ARG A 73 0.97 6.76 -8.47
CA ARG A 73 0.66 5.83 -9.55
C ARG A 73 1.56 4.60 -9.52
N ILE A 74 1.02 3.48 -9.99
CA ILE A 74 1.81 2.26 -10.24
C ILE A 74 2.53 2.47 -11.56
N TRP A 75 3.86 2.39 -11.53
CA TRP A 75 4.70 2.38 -12.71
C TRP A 75 5.14 0.94 -12.98
N LYS A 76 4.69 0.40 -14.10
CA LYS A 76 5.10 -0.94 -14.58
C LYS A 76 6.55 -0.86 -15.07
N SER A 77 7.39 -1.78 -14.63
CA SER A 77 8.78 -1.89 -15.11
C SER A 77 9.13 -3.35 -15.43
N PRO A 78 10.16 -3.60 -16.25
CA PRO A 78 10.58 -4.97 -16.59
C PRO A 78 11.00 -5.82 -15.38
N LYS A 79 11.40 -5.19 -14.26
CA LYS A 79 11.87 -5.90 -13.06
C LYS A 79 10.75 -6.10 -12.05
N LYS A 80 10.08 -5.01 -11.71
CA LYS A 80 8.98 -5.00 -10.72
C LYS A 80 8.13 -3.76 -10.85
N ASP A 81 6.88 -3.87 -10.45
CA ASP A 81 6.02 -2.71 -10.29
C ASP A 81 6.54 -1.85 -9.13
N ILE A 82 6.50 -0.54 -9.32
CA ILE A 82 6.89 0.44 -8.30
C ILE A 82 5.79 1.48 -8.15
N ILE A 83 5.64 1.98 -6.93
CA ILE A 83 4.72 3.10 -6.65
C ILE A 83 5.54 4.39 -6.70
N ILE A 84 5.13 5.31 -7.58
CA ILE A 84 5.76 6.62 -7.72
C ILE A 84 4.73 7.68 -7.33
N THR A 85 5.15 8.61 -6.49
CA THR A 85 4.43 9.88 -6.27
C THR A 85 5.27 10.98 -6.89
N PRO A 86 4.83 11.59 -8.02
CA PRO A 86 5.56 12.67 -8.67
C PRO A 86 5.82 13.83 -7.70
N ARG A 87 6.97 14.49 -7.85
CA ARG A 87 7.20 15.76 -7.14
C ARG A 87 6.33 16.85 -7.78
N GLY A 88 5.77 17.73 -6.95
CA GLY A 88 4.75 18.73 -7.30
C GLY A 88 5.14 19.83 -8.30
N TYR A 89 6.24 19.70 -9.04
CA TYR A 89 6.66 20.69 -10.04
C TYR A 89 5.68 20.84 -11.21
N HIS A 90 4.76 19.88 -11.37
CA HIS A 90 3.72 19.89 -12.40
C HIS A 90 2.56 20.86 -12.09
N LYS A 91 2.38 21.27 -10.81
CA LYS A 91 1.38 22.26 -10.39
C LYS A 91 1.94 23.67 -10.21
N LYS A 92 3.21 23.90 -10.57
CA LYS A 92 3.89 25.19 -10.34
C LYS A 92 3.23 26.35 -11.11
N TYR A 93 2.42 26.04 -12.12
CA TYR A 93 1.71 27.01 -12.95
C TYR A 93 0.19 26.84 -12.92
N ASP A 94 -0.34 25.98 -12.04
CA ASP A 94 -1.79 25.89 -11.83
C ASP A 94 -2.20 27.04 -10.90
N TYR A 95 -2.52 28.20 -11.51
CA TYR A 95 -3.15 29.35 -10.85
C TYR A 95 -4.67 29.16 -10.77
#